data_AF-A0A257XT29-F1
#
_entry.id   AF-A0A257XT29-F1
#
_cell.length_a   1.000
_cell.length_b   1.000
_cell.length_c   1.000
_cell.angle_alpha   90.00
_cell.angle_beta   90.00
_cell.angle_gamma   90.00
#
_symmetry.space_group_name_H-M   'P 1'
#
loop_
_entity.id
_entity.type
_entity.pdbx_description
1 polymer ?
#
loop_
_entity_poly.entity_id
_entity_poly.type
_entity_poly.pdbx_seq_one_letter_code
_entity_poly.pdbx_strand_id
1 'polypeptide(L)'
;MIRRHDRDRFIATLFSPAPQRRHLTALYAFNLEVARVREVVHEPRLGEIRLQWWRELIEGLGRGDVSGHPVAAAILDTIETCALPRGALLNLIEARTFDLYDDPMPSLNDLEGYAGETSSVLIQLAAGILLGRSEPRLADAAGHAGVAIALTGLMRALPIQAARGQCYLPLDLLARH
;
A
#
# COMPACT_ATOMS: atom_id res chain seq x y z
N MET A 1 10.39 11.01 -5.32
CA MET A 1 10.02 10.23 -4.13
C MET A 1 10.27 8.73 -4.32
N ILE A 2 9.53 8.03 -5.19
CA ILE A 2 9.68 6.57 -5.38
C ILE A 2 11.10 6.13 -5.76
N ARG A 3 11.81 6.88 -6.62
CA ARG A 3 13.21 6.57 -7.00
C ARG A 3 14.16 6.41 -5.79
N ARG A 4 13.89 7.13 -4.69
CA ARG A 4 14.76 7.15 -3.49
C ARG A 4 14.32 6.14 -2.44
N HIS A 5 13.02 5.91 -2.29
CA HIS A 5 12.43 5.16 -1.18
C HIS A 5 11.77 3.84 -1.60
N ASP A 6 11.60 3.61 -2.90
CA ASP A 6 11.06 2.38 -3.47
C ASP A 6 11.71 2.12 -4.84
N ARG A 7 12.98 1.70 -4.80
CA ARG A 7 13.82 1.56 -5.99
C ARG A 7 13.28 0.49 -6.93
N ASP A 8 12.78 -0.62 -6.38
CA ASP A 8 12.31 -1.76 -7.15
C ASP A 8 11.06 -1.39 -7.95
N ARG A 9 10.06 -0.76 -7.31
CA ARG A 9 8.88 -0.28 -8.04
C ARG A 9 9.22 0.84 -9.02
N PHE A 10 10.15 1.73 -8.69
CA PHE A 10 10.63 2.73 -9.64
C PHE A 10 11.25 2.08 -10.90
N ILE A 11 12.07 1.04 -10.74
CA ILE A 11 12.63 0.33 -11.89
C ILE A 11 11.52 -0.37 -12.68
N ALA A 12 10.57 -1.02 -12.00
CA ALA A 12 9.44 -1.68 -12.64
C ALA A 12 8.63 -0.73 -13.54
N THR A 13 8.40 0.52 -13.12
CA THR A 13 7.67 1.49 -13.97
C THR A 13 8.42 1.89 -15.24
N LEU A 14 9.75 1.74 -15.29
CA LEU A 14 10.52 2.04 -16.51
C LEU A 14 10.19 1.07 -17.66
N PHE A 15 9.72 -0.14 -17.35
CA PHE A 15 9.28 -1.13 -18.33
C PHE A 15 7.84 -0.91 -18.82
N SER A 16 7.10 0.03 -18.21
CA SER A 16 5.73 0.35 -18.64
C SER A 16 5.72 1.34 -19.81
N PRO A 17 4.70 1.29 -20.69
CA PRO A 17 4.55 2.28 -21.75
C PRO A 17 4.32 3.68 -21.17
N ALA A 18 4.74 4.71 -21.92
CA ALA A 18 4.75 6.09 -21.44
C ALA A 18 3.40 6.61 -20.92
N PRO A 19 2.24 6.31 -21.56
CA PRO A 19 0.94 6.77 -21.07
C PRO A 19 0.57 6.23 -19.68
N GLN A 20 0.87 4.96 -19.41
CA GLN A 20 0.54 4.29 -18.15
C GLN A 20 1.55 4.58 -17.04
N ARG A 21 2.80 4.89 -17.39
CA ARG A 21 3.90 5.10 -16.44
C ARG A 21 3.59 6.15 -15.37
N ARG A 22 2.94 7.26 -15.75
CA ARG A 22 2.58 8.33 -14.80
C ARG A 22 1.57 7.84 -13.75
N HIS A 23 0.62 7.02 -14.16
CA HIS A 23 -0.44 6.47 -13.31
C HIS A 23 0.12 5.39 -12.38
N LEU A 24 1.01 4.53 -12.88
CA LEU A 24 1.75 3.58 -12.03
C LEU A 24 2.62 4.30 -11.01
N THR A 25 3.28 5.38 -11.42
CA THR A 25 4.11 6.21 -10.53
C THR A 25 3.26 6.85 -9.44
N ALA A 26 2.08 7.37 -9.77
CA ALA A 26 1.14 7.95 -8.81
C ALA A 26 0.64 6.89 -7.81
N LEU A 27 0.23 5.72 -8.29
CA LEU A 27 -0.21 4.59 -7.46
C LEU A 27 0.87 4.15 -6.46
N TYR A 28 2.11 3.99 -6.93
CA TYR A 28 3.21 3.58 -6.04
C TYR A 28 3.66 4.69 -5.10
N ALA A 29 3.58 5.96 -5.51
CA ALA A 29 3.86 7.09 -4.63
C ALA A 29 2.81 7.20 -3.52
N PHE A 30 1.53 7.03 -3.84
CA PHE A 30 0.44 6.96 -2.86
C PHE A 30 0.68 5.83 -1.86
N ASN A 31 0.90 4.60 -2.33
CA ASN A 31 1.19 3.46 -1.44
C ASN A 31 2.40 3.74 -0.52
N LEU A 32 3.43 4.38 -1.05
CA LEU A 32 4.61 4.75 -0.28
C LEU A 32 4.30 5.79 0.81
N GLU A 33 3.50 6.83 0.53
CA GLU A 33 3.08 7.81 1.53
C GLU A 33 2.29 7.15 2.66
N VAL A 34 1.31 6.30 2.30
CA VAL A 34 0.47 5.59 3.28
C VAL A 34 1.30 4.62 4.13
N ALA A 35 2.14 3.78 3.51
CA ALA A 35 2.97 2.81 4.22
C ALA A 35 4.00 3.46 5.17
N ARG A 36 4.47 4.67 4.83
CA ARG A 36 5.46 5.38 5.64
C ARG A 36 4.87 6.21 6.77
N VAL A 37 3.54 6.25 6.92
CA VAL A 37 2.91 6.98 8.04
C VAL A 37 3.50 6.51 9.37
N ARG A 38 3.67 5.20 9.59
CA ARG A 38 4.31 4.66 10.80
C ARG A 38 5.74 5.15 11.00
N GLU A 39 6.52 5.34 9.93
CA GLU A 39 7.91 5.79 10.04
C GLU A 39 8.04 7.25 10.47
N VAL A 40 7.01 8.07 10.23
CA VAL A 40 7.07 9.52 10.44
C VAL A 40 6.28 10.00 11.66
N VAL A 41 5.48 9.14 12.28
CA VAL A 41 4.70 9.45 13.49
C VAL A 41 5.21 8.66 14.70
N HIS A 42 5.23 9.31 15.87
CA HIS A 42 5.61 8.67 17.13
C HIS A 42 4.40 8.15 17.90
N GLU A 43 3.26 8.83 17.78
CA GLU A 43 2.00 8.46 18.44
C GLU A 43 1.02 7.87 17.41
N PRO A 44 0.41 6.70 17.69
CA PRO A 44 -0.55 6.05 16.77
C PRO A 44 -1.67 7.00 16.31
N ARG A 45 -2.20 7.80 17.24
CA ARG A 45 -3.27 8.79 16.97
C ARG A 45 -2.89 9.82 15.89
N LEU A 46 -1.62 10.24 15.83
CA LEU A 46 -1.16 11.13 14.76
C LEU A 46 -1.09 10.42 13.41
N GLY A 47 -0.79 9.12 13.42
CA GLY A 47 -0.87 8.25 12.25
C GLY A 47 -2.30 8.13 11.74
N GLU A 48 -3.25 7.89 12.64
CA GLU A 48 -4.68 7.78 12.30
C GLU A 48 -5.20 9.05 11.64
N ILE A 49 -4.83 10.24 12.14
CA ILE A 49 -5.20 11.51 11.52
C ILE A 49 -4.68 11.61 10.08
N ARG A 50 -3.45 11.15 9.82
CA ARG A 50 -2.86 11.14 8.47
C ARG A 50 -3.54 10.13 7.55
N LEU A 51 -3.81 8.92 8.04
CA LEU A 51 -4.55 7.91 7.28
C LEU A 51 -5.98 8.38 6.98
N GLN A 52 -6.64 9.00 7.96
CA GLN A 52 -7.98 9.58 7.82
C GLN A 52 -8.00 10.68 6.77
N TRP A 53 -6.99 11.55 6.72
CA TRP A 53 -6.86 12.55 5.65
C TRP A 53 -6.79 11.89 4.27
N TRP A 54 -6.01 10.80 4.13
CA TRP A 54 -5.98 10.03 2.89
C TRP A 54 -7.33 9.40 2.57
N ARG A 55 -8.05 8.85 3.56
CA ARG A 55 -9.40 8.29 3.35
C ARG A 55 -10.36 9.36 2.83
N GLU A 56 -10.43 10.50 3.49
CA GLU A 56 -11.29 11.63 3.09
C GLU A 56 -10.93 12.14 1.69
N LEU A 57 -9.64 12.19 1.36
CA LEU A 57 -9.19 12.52 0.00
C LEU A 57 -9.74 11.52 -1.03
N ILE A 58 -9.59 10.21 -0.78
CA ILE A 58 -10.07 9.15 -1.67
C ILE A 58 -11.60 9.05 -1.70
N GLU A 59 -12.31 9.52 -0.68
CA GLU A 59 -13.77 9.61 -0.66
C GLU A 59 -14.30 10.87 -1.37
N GLY A 60 -13.42 11.83 -1.70
CA GLY A 60 -13.83 13.13 -2.24
C GLY A 60 -14.38 14.09 -1.18
N LEU A 61 -14.18 13.79 0.10
CA LEU A 61 -14.57 14.61 1.25
C LEU A 61 -13.44 15.53 1.74
N GLY A 62 -12.24 15.41 1.16
CA GLY A 62 -11.05 16.15 1.55
C GLY A 62 -11.29 17.66 1.57
N ARG A 63 -11.09 18.27 2.75
CA ARG A 63 -11.13 19.71 2.94
C ARG A 63 -9.71 20.29 2.83
N GLY A 64 -9.46 21.18 1.87
CA GLY A 64 -8.18 21.87 1.71
C GLY A 64 -7.70 21.93 0.26
N ASP A 65 -6.55 22.59 0.06
CA ASP A 65 -5.94 22.72 -1.27
C ASP A 65 -5.16 21.44 -1.63
N VAL A 66 -5.89 20.48 -2.20
CA VAL A 66 -5.34 19.24 -2.74
C VAL A 66 -4.23 19.49 -3.77
N SER A 67 -4.25 20.65 -4.45
CA SER A 67 -3.24 21.01 -5.44
C SER A 67 -1.85 21.23 -4.82
N GLY A 68 -1.78 21.53 -3.52
CA GLY A 68 -0.53 21.66 -2.78
C GLY A 68 0.18 20.34 -2.49
N HIS A 69 -0.50 19.19 -2.62
CA HIS A 69 0.09 17.87 -2.38
C HIS A 69 0.22 17.07 -3.70
N PRO A 70 1.42 16.99 -4.31
CA PRO A 70 1.58 16.45 -5.67
C PRO A 70 1.16 14.97 -5.80
N VAL A 71 1.38 14.14 -4.77
CA VAL A 71 0.92 12.74 -4.78
C VAL A 71 -0.60 12.65 -4.72
N ALA A 72 -1.27 13.53 -3.97
CA ALA A 72 -2.72 13.55 -3.84
C ALA A 72 -3.40 13.95 -5.16
N ALA A 73 -2.90 15.01 -5.79
CA ALA A 73 -3.36 15.41 -7.11
C ALA A 73 -3.15 14.28 -8.15
N ALA A 74 -1.99 13.63 -8.14
CA ALA A 74 -1.67 12.57 -9.10
C ALA A 74 -2.51 11.29 -8.89
N ILE A 75 -2.78 10.88 -7.64
CA ILE A 75 -3.62 9.70 -7.40
C ILE A 75 -5.08 9.98 -7.77
N LEU A 76 -5.61 11.19 -7.50
CA LEU A 76 -6.97 11.54 -7.92
C LEU A 76 -7.12 11.57 -9.45
N ASP A 77 -6.18 12.17 -10.17
CA ASP A 77 -6.14 12.09 -11.64
C ASP A 77 -6.11 10.63 -12.13
N THR A 78 -5.36 9.77 -11.44
CA THR A 78 -5.26 8.35 -11.78
C THR A 78 -6.53 7.57 -11.48
N ILE A 79 -7.23 7.89 -10.38
CA ILE A 79 -8.53 7.29 -10.05
C ILE A 79 -9.55 7.59 -11.14
N GLU A 80 -9.64 8.85 -11.57
CA GLU A 80 -10.58 9.26 -12.62
C GLU A 80 -10.17 8.72 -13.99
N THR A 81 -8.92 8.87 -14.39
CA THR A 81 -8.43 8.49 -15.72
C THR A 81 -8.42 6.98 -15.95
N CYS A 82 -8.07 6.21 -14.92
CA CYS A 82 -7.96 4.74 -15.01
C CYS A 82 -9.17 4.02 -14.40
N ALA A 83 -10.20 4.75 -13.96
CA ALA A 83 -11.38 4.22 -13.27
C ALA A 83 -11.01 3.26 -12.11
N LEU A 84 -10.04 3.66 -11.28
CA LEU A 84 -9.61 2.80 -10.17
C LEU A 84 -10.71 2.68 -9.12
N PRO A 85 -10.97 1.47 -8.59
CA PRO A 85 -11.96 1.28 -7.54
C PRO A 85 -11.49 1.96 -6.25
N ARG A 86 -12.16 3.06 -5.85
CA ARG A 86 -11.87 3.80 -4.61
C ARG A 86 -11.88 2.89 -3.38
N GLY A 87 -12.80 1.93 -3.33
CA GLY A 87 -12.88 0.95 -2.24
C GLY A 87 -11.59 0.15 -2.02
N ALA A 88 -10.88 -0.21 -3.10
CA ALA A 88 -9.61 -0.92 -2.99
C ALA A 88 -8.50 -0.06 -2.36
N LEU A 89 -8.48 1.24 -2.67
CA LEU A 89 -7.54 2.19 -2.06
C LEU A 89 -7.89 2.48 -0.60
N LEU A 90 -9.18 2.53 -0.27
CA LEU A 90 -9.66 2.69 1.11
C LEU A 90 -9.33 1.49 1.98
N ASN A 91 -9.51 0.26 1.47
CA ASN A 91 -9.11 -0.95 2.19
C ASN A 91 -7.60 -1.01 2.41
N LEU A 92 -6.80 -0.58 1.42
CA LEU A 92 -5.36 -0.47 1.58
C LEU A 92 -4.98 0.49 2.71
N ILE A 93 -5.63 1.66 2.78
CA ILE A 93 -5.41 2.62 3.87
C ILE A 93 -5.81 2.00 5.22
N GLU A 94 -6.94 1.30 5.28
CA GLU A 94 -7.43 0.66 6.50
C GLU A 94 -6.47 -0.43 7.01
N ALA A 95 -5.96 -1.29 6.11
CA ALA A 95 -5.00 -2.31 6.47
C ALA A 95 -3.71 -1.71 7.06
N ARG A 96 -3.35 -0.48 6.69
CA ARG A 96 -2.19 0.26 7.21
C ARG A 96 -2.41 0.83 8.61
N THR A 97 -3.64 0.83 9.13
CA THR A 97 -3.90 1.15 10.54
C THR A 97 -3.19 0.15 11.46
N PHE A 98 -3.11 -1.13 11.08
CA PHE A 98 -2.35 -2.16 11.83
C PHE A 98 -0.90 -1.72 12.08
N ASP A 99 -0.25 -1.11 11.08
CA ASP A 99 1.16 -0.69 11.17
C ASP A 99 1.39 0.40 12.23
N LEU A 100 0.34 1.12 12.66
CA LEU A 100 0.44 2.19 13.66
C LEU A 100 0.59 1.66 15.09
N TYR A 101 0.15 0.44 15.33
CA TYR A 101 0.13 -0.21 16.63
C TYR A 101 1.22 -1.28 16.70
N ASP A 102 1.72 -1.54 17.90
CA ASP A 102 2.76 -2.55 18.15
C ASP A 102 2.15 -3.91 18.54
N ASP A 103 0.85 -4.09 18.31
CA ASP A 103 0.17 -5.36 18.49
C ASP A 103 0.78 -6.43 17.56
N PRO A 104 1.06 -7.63 18.06
CA PRO A 104 1.62 -8.69 17.24
C PRO A 104 0.61 -9.19 16.20
N MET A 105 1.11 -9.61 15.04
CA MET A 105 0.30 -10.26 14.01
C MET A 105 -0.37 -11.53 14.57
N PRO A 106 -1.71 -11.61 14.65
CA PRO A 106 -2.36 -12.67 15.42
C PRO A 106 -2.20 -14.06 14.81
N SER A 107 -2.42 -14.19 13.49
CA SER A 107 -2.36 -15.47 12.79
C SER A 107 -1.81 -15.36 11.37
N LEU A 108 -1.45 -16.50 10.78
CA LEU A 108 -1.05 -16.57 9.37
C LEU A 108 -2.18 -16.07 8.45
N ASN A 109 -3.43 -16.34 8.79
CA ASN A 109 -4.59 -15.87 8.02
C ASN A 109 -4.71 -14.33 8.05
N ASP A 110 -4.45 -13.71 9.21
CA ASP A 110 -4.44 -12.24 9.32
C ASP A 110 -3.28 -11.64 8.51
N LEU A 111 -2.12 -12.31 8.50
CA LEU A 111 -0.98 -11.88 7.70
C LEU A 111 -1.26 -11.96 6.20
N GLU A 112 -1.92 -13.02 5.74
CA GLU A 112 -2.35 -13.18 4.36
C GLU A 112 -3.40 -12.12 3.97
N GLY A 113 -4.36 -11.84 4.86
CA GLY A 113 -5.33 -10.75 4.68
C GLY A 113 -4.65 -9.38 4.56
N TYR A 114 -3.71 -9.07 5.46
CA TYR A 114 -2.90 -7.86 5.40
C TYR A 114 -2.10 -7.77 4.09
N ALA A 115 -1.47 -8.87 3.66
CA ALA A 115 -0.74 -8.90 2.39
C ALA A 115 -1.67 -8.69 1.18
N GLY A 116 -2.88 -9.25 1.24
CA GLY A 116 -3.95 -9.05 0.27
C GLY A 116 -4.29 -7.58 0.08
N GLU A 117 -4.63 -6.90 1.17
CA GLU A 117 -5.08 -5.50 1.17
C GLU A 117 -3.94 -4.49 1.00
N THR A 118 -2.67 -4.87 1.17
CA THR A 118 -1.54 -3.93 1.03
C THR A 118 -0.69 -4.15 -0.21
N SER A 119 -0.46 -5.40 -0.62
CA SER A 119 0.51 -5.76 -1.66
C SER A 119 -0.17 -6.38 -2.88
N SER A 120 -1.11 -7.30 -2.68
CA SER A 120 -1.81 -7.96 -3.78
C SER A 120 -2.73 -7.00 -4.52
N VAL A 121 -3.50 -6.19 -3.79
CA VAL A 121 -4.34 -5.14 -4.38
C VAL A 121 -3.52 -4.15 -5.21
N LEU A 122 -2.29 -3.84 -4.79
CA LEU A 122 -1.41 -2.92 -5.50
C LEU A 122 -0.99 -3.48 -6.87
N ILE A 123 -0.71 -4.79 -6.95
CA ILE A 123 -0.41 -5.47 -8.22
C ILE A 123 -1.65 -5.50 -9.10
N GLN A 124 -2.82 -5.79 -8.53
CA GLN A 124 -4.07 -5.84 -9.27
C GLN A 124 -4.44 -4.47 -9.88
N LEU A 125 -4.29 -3.38 -9.11
CA LEU A 125 -4.50 -2.02 -9.59
C LEU A 125 -3.47 -1.64 -10.66
N ALA A 126 -2.21 -2.00 -10.48
CA ALA A 126 -1.16 -1.75 -11.48
C ALA A 126 -1.44 -2.49 -12.80
N ALA A 127 -1.89 -3.74 -12.73
CA ALA A 127 -2.31 -4.49 -13.91
C ALA A 127 -3.53 -3.83 -14.60
N GLY A 128 -4.49 -3.33 -13.82
CA GLY A 128 -5.64 -2.59 -14.34
C GLY A 128 -5.23 -1.33 -15.10
N ILE A 129 -4.27 -0.56 -14.56
CA ILE A 129 -3.69 0.61 -15.23
C ILE A 129 -3.01 0.21 -16.55
N LEU A 130 -2.24 -0.87 -16.55
CA LEU A 130 -1.51 -1.34 -17.73
C LEU A 130 -2.47 -1.80 -18.84
N LEU A 131 -3.56 -2.46 -18.48
CA LEU A 131 -4.55 -2.98 -19.41
C LEU A 131 -5.63 -1.96 -19.81
N GLY A 132 -5.74 -0.85 -19.06
CA GLY A 132 -6.82 0.14 -19.22
C GLY A 132 -8.20 -0.38 -18.78
N ARG A 133 -8.25 -1.49 -18.04
CA ARG A 133 -9.48 -2.09 -17.49
C ARG A 133 -9.16 -3.05 -16.35
N SER A 134 -10.14 -3.33 -15.50
CA SER A 134 -10.05 -4.44 -14.55
C SER A 134 -10.02 -5.78 -15.30
N GLU A 135 -9.20 -6.72 -14.85
CA GLU A 135 -9.05 -8.05 -15.44
C GLU A 135 -9.10 -9.12 -14.33
N PRO A 136 -10.29 -9.67 -14.02
CA PRO A 136 -10.48 -10.62 -12.93
C PRO A 136 -9.62 -11.89 -13.05
N ARG A 137 -9.26 -12.30 -14.27
CA ARG A 137 -8.38 -13.46 -14.51
C ARG A 137 -6.97 -13.30 -13.95
N LEU A 138 -6.56 -12.07 -13.61
CA LEU A 138 -5.28 -11.80 -12.97
C LEU A 138 -5.35 -11.81 -11.44
N ALA A 139 -6.54 -11.98 -10.84
CA ALA A 139 -6.74 -11.88 -9.39
C ALA A 139 -5.87 -12.90 -8.64
N ASP A 140 -5.89 -14.17 -9.04
CA ASP A 140 -5.11 -15.22 -8.36
C ASP A 140 -3.59 -14.96 -8.48
N ALA A 141 -3.13 -14.55 -9.66
CA ALA A 141 -1.72 -14.24 -9.90
C ALA A 141 -1.27 -13.01 -9.09
N ALA A 142 -2.10 -11.95 -9.04
CA ALA A 142 -1.84 -10.77 -8.22
C ALA A 142 -1.88 -11.09 -6.73
N GLY A 143 -2.79 -11.96 -6.30
CA GLY A 143 -2.90 -12.51 -4.95
C GLY A 143 -1.61 -13.16 -4.50
N HIS A 144 -1.16 -14.20 -5.21
CA HIS A 144 0.06 -14.93 -4.86
C HIS A 144 1.31 -14.05 -4.95
N ALA A 145 1.43 -13.23 -6.00
CA ALA A 145 2.58 -12.33 -6.15
C ALA A 145 2.64 -11.29 -5.03
N GLY A 146 1.50 -10.75 -4.62
CA GLY A 146 1.42 -9.76 -3.54
C GLY A 146 1.80 -10.36 -2.19
N VAL A 147 1.31 -11.56 -1.87
CA VAL A 147 1.72 -12.31 -0.67
C VAL A 147 3.22 -12.56 -0.67
N ALA A 148 3.78 -13.05 -1.78
CA ALA A 148 5.22 -13.30 -1.88
C ALA A 148 6.06 -12.03 -1.66
N ILE A 149 5.64 -10.89 -2.25
CA ILE A 149 6.30 -9.60 -2.06
C ILE A 149 6.18 -9.12 -0.60
N ALA A 150 4.99 -9.23 0.00
CA ALA A 150 4.75 -8.81 1.37
C ALA A 150 5.63 -9.60 2.35
N LEU A 151 5.59 -10.95 2.27
CA LEU A 151 6.40 -11.82 3.12
C LEU A 151 7.90 -11.56 2.94
N THR A 152 8.37 -11.42 1.70
CA THR A 152 9.78 -11.10 1.43
C THR A 152 10.17 -9.76 2.05
N GLY A 153 9.31 -8.75 1.92
CA GLY A 153 9.52 -7.43 2.53
C GLY A 153 9.60 -7.51 4.05
N LEU A 154 8.67 -8.23 4.69
CA LEU A 154 8.63 -8.43 6.14
C LEU A 154 9.86 -9.19 6.64
N MET A 155 10.28 -10.26 5.98
CA MET A 155 11.50 -10.99 6.36
C MET A 155 12.75 -10.10 6.28
N ARG A 156 12.85 -9.24 5.25
CA ARG A 156 13.96 -8.29 5.11
C ARG A 156 13.92 -7.19 6.18
N ALA A 157 12.73 -6.77 6.59
CA ALA A 157 12.53 -5.72 7.58
C ALA A 157 12.58 -6.24 9.03
N LEU A 158 12.45 -7.56 9.23
CA LEU A 158 12.33 -8.21 10.53
C LEU A 158 13.34 -7.71 11.58
N PRO A 159 14.66 -7.60 11.31
CA PRO A 159 15.60 -7.14 12.33
C PRO A 159 15.31 -5.71 12.82
N ILE A 160 14.88 -4.82 11.91
CA ILE A 160 14.59 -3.41 12.23
C ILE A 160 13.23 -3.29 12.92
N GLN A 161 12.24 -4.07 12.47
CA GLN A 161 10.91 -4.13 13.07
C GLN A 161 10.99 -4.67 14.51
N ALA A 162 11.70 -5.78 14.72
CA ALA A 162 11.91 -6.36 16.04
C ALA A 162 12.65 -5.39 16.99
N ALA A 163 13.67 -4.68 16.50
CA ALA A 163 14.37 -3.65 17.29
C ALA A 163 13.47 -2.48 17.72
N ARG A 164 12.32 -2.28 17.04
CA ARG A 164 11.30 -1.28 17.37
C ARG A 164 10.14 -1.85 18.20
N GLY A 165 10.20 -3.12 18.60
CA GLY A 165 9.13 -3.79 19.34
C GLY A 165 7.97 -4.29 18.46
N GLN A 166 8.14 -4.30 17.14
CA GLN A 166 7.09 -4.70 16.20
C GLN A 166 7.21 -6.19 15.85
N CYS A 167 6.08 -6.91 15.85
CA CYS A 167 6.03 -8.32 15.51
C CYS A 167 5.02 -8.60 14.38
N TYR A 168 5.51 -8.71 13.16
CA TYR A 168 4.72 -9.13 11.99
C TYR A 168 4.70 -10.64 11.77
N LEU A 169 5.49 -11.39 12.55
CA LEU A 169 5.46 -12.85 12.52
C LEU A 169 4.19 -13.34 13.23
N PRO A 170 3.40 -14.22 12.60
CA PRO A 170 2.18 -14.72 13.21
C PRO A 170 2.42 -15.43 14.54
N LEU A 171 1.66 -15.04 15.57
CA LEU A 171 1.77 -15.67 16.90
C LEU A 171 1.45 -17.17 16.87
N ASP A 172 0.48 -17.58 16.05
CA ASP A 172 0.10 -18.98 15.90
C ASP A 172 1.19 -19.85 15.24
N LEU A 173 2.12 -19.24 14.50
CA LEU A 173 3.31 -19.92 13.96
C LEU A 173 4.45 -19.90 14.96
N LEU A 174 4.67 -18.76 15.63
CA LEU A 174 5.69 -18.65 16.68
C LEU A 174 5.44 -19.63 17.84
N ALA A 175 4.17 -19.87 18.20
CA ALA A 175 3.81 -20.80 19.25
C ALA A 175 4.07 -22.28 18.90
N ARG A 176 4.34 -22.62 17.63
CA ARG A 176 4.61 -23.99 17.18
C ARG A 176 6.08 -24.40 17.28
N HIS A 177 6.98 -23.44 17.51
CA HIS A 177 8.43 -23.61 17.46
C HIS A 177 9.11 -22.97 18.68
#